data_AF-A0A7C8DGF8-F1
#
_entry.id   AF-A0A7C8DGF8-F1
#
_cell.length_a   1.000
_cell.length_b   1.000
_cell.length_c   1.000
_cell.angle_alpha   90.00
_cell.angle_beta   90.00
_cell.angle_gamma   90.00
#
_symmetry.space_group_name_H-M   'P 1'
#
loop_
_entity.id
_entity.type
_entity.pdbx_description
1 polymer ?
#
loop_
_entity_poly.entity_id
_entity_poly.type
_entity_poly.pdbx_seq_one_letter_code
_entity_poly.pdbx_strand_id
1 'polypeptide(L)'
;MSWIRNHKLLLVIYAAGMWLGISEWNLSLETSAALEQPRAYIDGNDNVADISAAIYPGRAMTLYYQAYQAALCSQPANAQAQVCKARGPVKPGEVRKLIEQSLATGNRSIEFVLYNYAVVLVQEGAPADQIDAAVRDWRSAHPTSTLPDPRNAATK
;
A
#
# COMPACT_ATOMS: atom_id res chain seq x y z
N MET A 1 53.21 -21.00 15.48
CA MET A 1 52.45 -20.86 14.22
C MET A 1 50.94 -21.22 14.34
N SER A 2 50.34 -21.21 15.54
CA SER A 2 48.91 -21.54 15.74
C SER A 2 47.99 -20.30 15.80
N TRP A 3 48.48 -19.20 16.38
CA TRP A 3 47.71 -17.97 16.63
C TRP A 3 47.19 -17.28 15.35
N ILE A 4 48.04 -17.15 14.32
CA ILE A 4 47.70 -16.54 13.02
C ILE A 4 46.60 -17.35 12.30
N ARG A 5 46.55 -18.66 12.49
CA ARG A 5 45.57 -19.55 11.84
C ARG A 5 44.17 -19.36 12.43
N ASN A 6 44.10 -19.15 13.74
CA ASN A 6 42.84 -18.88 14.44
C ASN A 6 42.25 -17.51 14.09
N HIS A 7 43.09 -16.51 13.82
CA HIS A 7 42.63 -15.16 13.46
C HIS A 7 42.04 -15.11 12.05
N LYS A 8 42.63 -15.86 11.11
CA LYS A 8 42.06 -16.02 9.76
C LYS A 8 40.71 -16.72 9.79
N LEU A 9 40.55 -17.73 10.66
CA LEU A 9 39.28 -18.44 10.81
C LEU A 9 38.18 -17.51 11.36
N LEU A 10 38.50 -16.69 12.36
CA LEU A 10 37.56 -15.72 12.93
C LEU A 10 37.12 -14.66 11.91
N LEU A 11 38.04 -14.17 11.07
CA LEU A 11 37.72 -13.22 10.00
C LEU A 11 36.76 -13.82 8.97
N VAL A 12 36.95 -15.09 8.59
CA VAL A 12 36.05 -15.79 7.66
C VAL A 12 34.65 -15.96 8.26
N ILE A 13 34.56 -16.33 9.54
CA ILE A 13 33.28 -16.46 10.24
C ILE A 13 32.57 -15.11 10.32
N TYR A 14 33.30 -14.04 10.65
CA TYR A 14 32.74 -12.70 10.75
C TYR A 14 32.25 -12.19 9.39
N ALA A 15 33.04 -12.38 8.33
CA ALA A 15 32.66 -11.99 6.97
C ALA A 15 31.44 -12.79 6.47
N ALA A 16 31.36 -14.09 6.75
CA ALA A 16 30.22 -14.92 6.39
C ALA A 16 28.95 -14.51 7.17
N GLY A 17 29.07 -14.21 8.46
CA GLY A 17 27.95 -13.70 9.27
C GLY A 17 27.47 -12.33 8.81
N MET A 18 28.38 -11.44 8.42
CA MET A 18 28.06 -10.11 7.88
C MET A 18 27.35 -10.23 6.53
N TRP A 19 27.81 -11.14 5.66
CA TRP A 19 27.17 -11.41 4.36
C TRP A 19 25.77 -11.99 4.53
N LEU A 20 25.58 -12.94 5.45
CA LEU A 20 24.27 -13.49 5.80
C LEU A 20 23.35 -12.39 6.32
N GLY A 21 23.81 -11.56 7.27
CA GLY A 21 23.03 -10.44 7.78
C GLY A 21 22.63 -9.42 6.71
N ILE A 22 23.52 -9.10 5.77
CA ILE A 22 23.22 -8.21 4.63
C ILE A 22 22.21 -8.88 3.69
N SER A 23 22.35 -10.18 3.42
CA SER A 23 21.42 -10.91 2.55
C SER A 23 20.03 -11.01 3.16
N GLU A 24 19.91 -11.24 4.47
CA GLU A 24 18.64 -11.26 5.19
C GLU A 24 18.01 -9.87 5.27
N TRP A 25 18.81 -8.80 5.43
CA TRP A 25 18.33 -7.43 5.34
C TRP A 25 17.80 -7.09 3.95
N ASN A 26 18.51 -7.48 2.89
CA ASN A 26 18.06 -7.25 1.51
C ASN A 26 16.80 -8.07 1.18
N LEU A 27 16.73 -9.33 1.63
CA LEU A 27 15.51 -10.14 1.50
C LEU A 27 14.35 -9.56 2.31
N SER A 28 14.60 -9.02 3.51
CA SER A 28 13.61 -8.34 4.34
C SER A 28 13.10 -7.07 3.67
N LEU A 29 13.97 -6.29 3.04
CA LEU A 29 13.60 -5.10 2.25
C LEU A 29 12.79 -5.47 1.00
N GLU A 30 13.19 -6.52 0.27
CA GLU A 30 12.45 -7.02 -0.89
C GLU A 30 11.10 -7.64 -0.49
N THR A 31 11.01 -8.37 0.62
CA THR A 31 9.75 -8.93 1.11
C THR A 31 8.83 -7.88 1.72
N SER A 32 9.38 -6.84 2.36
CA SER A 32 8.61 -5.67 2.82
C SER A 32 7.98 -4.92 1.65
N ALA A 33 8.75 -4.71 0.57
CA ALA A 33 8.22 -4.15 -0.67
C ALA A 33 7.24 -5.10 -1.39
N ALA A 34 7.36 -6.41 -1.14
CA ALA A 34 6.48 -7.43 -1.68
C ALA A 34 5.15 -7.62 -0.92
N LEU A 35 4.95 -6.99 0.23
CA LEU A 35 3.74 -7.14 1.04
C LEU A 35 2.65 -6.08 0.77
N GLU A 36 2.87 -5.16 -0.18
CA GLU A 36 1.83 -4.30 -0.77
C GLU A 36 1.94 -4.28 -2.31
N GLN A 37 2.05 -5.46 -2.95
CA GLN A 37 2.25 -5.48 -4.40
C GLN A 37 0.98 -5.08 -5.16
N PRO A 38 1.03 -4.08 -6.06
CA PRO A 38 -0.03 -3.77 -7.00
C PRO A 38 -0.55 -5.01 -7.74
N ARG A 39 0.32 -6.02 -7.94
CA ARG A 39 0.02 -7.32 -8.54
C ARG A 39 -1.16 -8.03 -7.90
N ALA A 40 -1.30 -8.01 -6.57
CA ALA A 40 -2.42 -8.66 -5.88
C ALA A 40 -3.79 -8.06 -6.25
N TYR A 41 -3.82 -6.90 -6.93
CA TYR A 41 -5.03 -6.19 -7.33
C TYR A 41 -5.22 -6.13 -8.84
N ILE A 42 -4.20 -6.49 -9.63
CA ILE A 42 -4.20 -6.35 -11.10
C ILE A 42 -3.80 -7.62 -11.85
N ASP A 43 -3.29 -8.65 -11.16
CA ASP A 43 -2.93 -9.96 -11.71
C ASP A 43 -4.11 -10.94 -11.61
N GLY A 44 -4.47 -11.54 -12.74
CA GLY A 44 -5.84 -11.96 -13.06
C GLY A 44 -6.39 -13.16 -12.30
N ASN A 45 -5.54 -14.02 -11.72
CA ASN A 45 -6.01 -15.21 -10.99
C ASN A 45 -6.12 -15.01 -9.48
N ASP A 46 -5.35 -14.06 -8.92
CA ASP A 46 -5.27 -13.81 -7.48
C ASP A 46 -5.71 -12.38 -7.12
N ASN A 47 -6.53 -11.77 -7.98
CA ASN A 47 -7.02 -10.41 -7.80
C ASN A 47 -7.92 -10.31 -6.55
N VAL A 48 -7.36 -9.79 -5.47
CA VAL A 48 -8.00 -9.67 -4.17
C VAL A 48 -9.28 -8.84 -4.22
N ALA A 49 -9.36 -7.82 -5.08
CA ALA A 49 -10.56 -6.98 -5.17
C ALA A 49 -11.74 -7.75 -5.79
N ASP A 50 -11.49 -8.50 -6.87
CA ASP A 50 -12.54 -9.26 -7.56
C ASP A 50 -12.98 -10.47 -6.72
N ILE A 51 -12.02 -11.19 -6.12
CA ILE A 51 -12.29 -12.31 -5.22
C ILE A 51 -13.09 -11.83 -3.99
N SER A 52 -12.68 -10.74 -3.36
CA SER A 52 -13.37 -10.19 -2.20
C SER A 52 -14.78 -9.69 -2.56
N ALA A 53 -14.96 -9.12 -3.75
CA ALA A 53 -16.27 -8.68 -4.23
C ALA A 53 -17.22 -9.86 -4.48
N ALA A 54 -16.71 -10.99 -4.96
CA ALA A 54 -17.50 -12.20 -5.18
C ALA A 54 -17.93 -12.88 -3.87
N ILE A 55 -17.05 -12.94 -2.87
CA ILE A 55 -17.29 -13.69 -1.62
C ILE A 55 -17.94 -12.80 -0.54
N TYR A 56 -17.53 -11.53 -0.44
CA TYR A 56 -17.91 -10.60 0.62
C TYR A 56 -18.36 -9.24 0.08
N PRO A 57 -19.44 -9.19 -0.73
CA PRO A 57 -19.88 -7.95 -1.35
C PRO A 57 -20.25 -6.90 -0.30
N GLY A 58 -19.80 -5.67 -0.51
CA GLY A 58 -20.14 -4.51 0.34
C GLY A 58 -19.50 -4.50 1.73
N ARG A 59 -18.60 -5.43 2.06
CA ARG A 59 -17.79 -5.34 3.27
C ARG A 59 -16.78 -4.20 3.14
N ALA A 60 -16.43 -3.60 4.28
CA ALA A 60 -15.55 -2.44 4.32
C ALA A 60 -14.23 -2.67 3.57
N MET A 61 -13.52 -3.77 3.84
CA MET A 61 -12.28 -4.10 3.13
C MET A 61 -12.48 -4.42 1.66
N THR A 62 -13.58 -5.06 1.29
CA THR A 62 -13.94 -5.28 -0.13
C THR A 62 -14.06 -3.97 -0.88
N LEU A 63 -14.79 -2.99 -0.31
CA LEU A 63 -14.96 -1.67 -0.89
C LEU A 63 -13.63 -0.93 -1.02
N TYR A 64 -12.75 -1.07 -0.02
CA TYR A 64 -11.40 -0.51 -0.10
C TYR A 64 -10.53 -1.18 -1.18
N TYR A 65 -10.56 -2.50 -1.32
CA TYR A 65 -9.81 -3.20 -2.36
C TYR A 65 -10.29 -2.80 -3.76
N GLN A 66 -11.60 -2.63 -3.95
CA GLN A 66 -12.16 -2.08 -5.19
C GLN A 66 -11.67 -0.64 -5.45
N ALA A 67 -11.61 0.20 -4.40
CA ALA A 67 -11.06 1.55 -4.54
C ALA A 67 -9.58 1.53 -4.94
N TYR A 68 -8.78 0.66 -4.33
CA TYR A 68 -7.36 0.54 -4.61
C TYR A 68 -7.11 0.01 -6.03
N GLN A 69 -7.87 -1.00 -6.47
CA GLN A 69 -7.83 -1.47 -7.85
C GLN A 69 -8.23 -0.37 -8.84
N ALA A 70 -9.28 0.40 -8.55
CA ALA A 70 -9.68 1.54 -9.38
C ALA A 70 -8.56 2.58 -9.47
N ALA A 71 -7.92 2.94 -8.35
CA ALA A 71 -6.79 3.87 -8.34
C ALA A 71 -5.62 3.34 -9.18
N LEU A 72 -5.25 2.05 -9.04
CA LEU A 72 -4.21 1.44 -9.88
C LEU A 72 -4.57 1.48 -11.36
N CYS A 73 -5.81 1.18 -11.73
CA CYS A 73 -6.26 1.19 -13.12
C CYS A 73 -6.38 2.59 -13.74
N SER A 74 -6.41 3.66 -12.94
CA SER A 74 -6.31 5.04 -13.46
C SER A 74 -4.89 5.42 -13.90
N GLN A 75 -3.87 4.69 -13.43
CA GLN A 75 -2.48 4.96 -13.77
C GLN A 75 -2.15 4.45 -15.18
N PRO A 76 -1.55 5.27 -16.06
CA PRO A 76 -1.19 4.86 -17.41
C PRO A 76 -0.33 3.59 -17.46
N ALA A 77 0.53 3.40 -16.47
CA ALA A 77 1.40 2.22 -16.35
C ALA A 77 0.62 0.90 -16.26
N ASN A 78 -0.58 0.92 -15.70
CA ASN A 78 -1.40 -0.28 -15.48
C ASN A 78 -2.52 -0.44 -16.51
N ALA A 79 -2.68 0.51 -17.44
CA ALA A 79 -3.77 0.51 -18.42
C ALA A 79 -3.81 -0.76 -19.30
N GLN A 80 -2.66 -1.43 -19.46
CA GLN A 80 -2.56 -2.65 -20.26
C GLN A 80 -2.92 -3.94 -19.50
N ALA A 81 -3.01 -3.88 -18.16
CA ALA A 81 -3.40 -5.02 -17.34
C ALA A 81 -4.80 -5.49 -17.71
N GLN A 82 -4.98 -6.82 -17.80
CA GLN A 82 -6.25 -7.42 -18.24
C GLN A 82 -7.41 -7.01 -17.33
N VAL A 83 -7.20 -6.97 -16.02
CA VAL A 83 -8.18 -6.51 -15.03
C VAL A 83 -8.64 -5.08 -15.33
N CYS A 84 -7.70 -4.17 -15.60
CA CYS A 84 -8.03 -2.78 -15.90
C CYS A 84 -8.79 -2.62 -17.22
N LYS A 85 -8.47 -3.44 -18.23
CA LYS A 85 -9.24 -3.51 -19.49
C LYS A 85 -10.66 -4.01 -19.26
N ALA A 86 -10.83 -5.07 -18.46
CA ALA A 86 -12.13 -5.66 -18.18
C ALA A 86 -13.03 -4.74 -17.35
N ARG A 87 -12.45 -4.06 -16.35
CA ARG A 87 -13.15 -3.07 -15.51
C ARG A 87 -13.59 -1.84 -16.32
N GLY A 88 -12.80 -1.43 -17.29
CA GLY A 88 -13.01 -0.20 -18.05
C GLY A 88 -12.54 1.06 -17.31
N PRO A 89 -12.80 2.25 -17.88
CA PRO A 89 -12.27 3.51 -17.36
C PRO A 89 -12.82 3.84 -15.97
N VAL A 90 -11.95 4.36 -15.11
CA VAL A 90 -12.31 4.89 -13.78
C VAL A 90 -13.12 6.17 -13.95
N LYS A 91 -14.27 6.27 -13.27
CA LYS A 91 -15.11 7.47 -13.33
C LYS A 91 -14.56 8.55 -12.39
N PRO A 92 -14.77 9.85 -12.70
CA PRO A 92 -14.43 10.93 -11.77
C PRO A 92 -15.08 10.71 -10.39
N GLY A 93 -14.29 10.84 -9.32
CA GLY A 93 -14.76 10.66 -7.94
C GLY A 93 -15.04 9.22 -7.50
N GLU A 94 -14.81 8.22 -8.37
CA GLU A 94 -15.15 6.83 -8.05
C GLU A 94 -14.29 6.27 -6.91
N VAL A 95 -12.98 6.53 -6.94
CA VAL A 95 -12.05 6.07 -5.92
C VAL A 95 -12.44 6.64 -4.56
N ARG A 96 -12.66 7.96 -4.50
CA ARG A 96 -13.15 8.64 -3.29
C ARG A 96 -14.42 7.99 -2.75
N LYS A 97 -15.43 7.80 -3.61
CA LYS A 97 -16.72 7.23 -3.20
C LYS A 97 -16.57 5.82 -2.61
N LEU A 98 -15.74 4.97 -3.19
CA LEU A 98 -15.51 3.62 -2.68
C LEU A 98 -14.80 3.64 -1.32
N ILE A 99 -13.85 4.56 -1.11
CA ILE A 99 -13.20 4.74 0.19
C ILE A 99 -14.19 5.28 1.23
N GLU A 100 -15.02 6.26 0.88
CA GLU A 100 -16.07 6.78 1.76
C GLU A 100 -17.06 5.67 2.18
N GLN A 101 -17.46 4.80 1.25
CA GLN A 101 -18.30 3.64 1.55
C GLN A 101 -17.60 2.62 2.46
N SER A 102 -16.31 2.36 2.23
CA SER A 102 -15.47 1.54 3.11
C SER A 102 -15.41 2.11 4.54
N LEU A 103 -15.21 3.42 4.68
CA LEU A 103 -15.19 4.11 5.97
C LEU A 103 -16.57 4.10 6.66
N ALA A 104 -17.65 4.20 5.88
CA ALA A 104 -19.02 4.14 6.40
C ALA A 104 -19.40 2.74 6.92
N THR A 105 -18.74 1.69 6.43
CA THR A 105 -19.07 0.28 6.72
C THR A 105 -18.13 -0.38 7.73
N GLY A 106 -17.12 0.32 8.24
CA GLY A 106 -16.35 -0.14 9.42
C GLY A 106 -14.84 0.11 9.41
N ASN A 107 -14.24 0.58 8.30
CA ASN A 107 -12.79 0.72 8.19
C ASN A 107 -12.20 1.99 8.82
N ARG A 108 -12.80 2.51 9.89
CA ARG A 108 -12.40 3.78 10.53
C ARG A 108 -11.17 3.69 11.43
N SER A 109 -10.56 2.52 11.54
CA SER A 109 -9.37 2.27 12.37
C SER A 109 -8.20 1.68 11.58
N ILE A 110 -8.35 1.58 10.25
CA ILE A 110 -7.31 1.01 9.39
C ILE A 110 -6.52 2.16 8.78
N GLU A 111 -5.25 2.23 9.16
CA GLU A 111 -4.37 3.36 8.85
C GLU A 111 -4.34 3.69 7.36
N PHE A 112 -4.10 2.70 6.51
CA PHE A 112 -4.01 2.88 5.06
C PHE A 112 -5.32 3.36 4.44
N VAL A 113 -6.48 3.00 5.00
CA VAL A 113 -7.77 3.46 4.48
C VAL A 113 -7.97 4.95 4.77
N LEU A 114 -7.70 5.37 6.01
CA LEU A 114 -7.78 6.77 6.42
C LEU A 114 -6.74 7.64 5.69
N TYR A 115 -5.51 7.12 5.56
CA TYR A 115 -4.43 7.78 4.85
C TYR A 115 -4.76 7.97 3.36
N ASN A 116 -5.16 6.89 2.68
CA ASN A 116 -5.48 6.95 1.26
C ASN A 116 -6.72 7.79 0.98
N TYR A 117 -7.68 7.88 1.91
CA TYR A 117 -8.78 8.83 1.81
C TYR A 117 -8.25 10.28 1.76
N ALA A 118 -7.38 10.66 2.69
CA ALA A 118 -6.78 11.99 2.70
C ALA A 118 -5.96 12.28 1.43
N VAL A 119 -5.19 11.31 0.94
CA VAL A 119 -4.43 11.45 -0.33
C VAL A 119 -5.36 11.69 -1.51
N VAL A 120 -6.44 10.91 -1.63
CA VAL A 120 -7.41 11.06 -2.72
C VAL A 120 -8.10 12.43 -2.67
N LEU A 121 -8.45 12.93 -1.49
CA LEU A 121 -8.99 14.29 -1.35
C LEU A 121 -8.03 15.37 -1.87
N VAL A 122 -6.73 15.22 -1.62
CA VAL A 122 -5.72 16.14 -2.16
C VAL A 122 -5.64 16.03 -3.68
N GLN A 123 -5.56 14.80 -4.21
CA GLN A 123 -5.47 14.56 -5.66
C GLN A 123 -6.68 15.08 -6.44
N GLU A 124 -7.87 15.00 -5.85
CA GLU A 124 -9.11 15.52 -6.43
C GLU A 124 -9.28 17.05 -6.23
N GLY A 125 -8.36 17.72 -5.54
CA GLY A 125 -8.45 19.15 -5.26
C GLY A 125 -9.62 19.50 -4.36
N ALA A 126 -9.94 18.65 -3.38
CA ALA A 126 -11.02 18.89 -2.44
C ALA A 126 -10.78 20.16 -1.59
N PRO A 127 -11.85 20.76 -1.03
CA PRO A 127 -11.72 21.89 -0.11
C PRO A 127 -10.75 21.63 1.05
N ALA A 128 -10.00 22.66 1.44
CA ALA A 128 -8.95 22.55 2.46
C ALA A 128 -9.47 22.03 3.80
N ASP A 129 -10.68 22.43 4.21
CA ASP A 129 -11.34 21.97 5.43
C ASP A 129 -11.64 20.46 5.41
N GLN A 130 -11.99 19.89 4.25
CA GLN A 130 -12.18 18.44 4.10
C GLN A 130 -10.86 17.68 4.20
N ILE A 131 -9.80 18.20 3.59
CA ILE A 131 -8.46 17.61 3.67
C ILE A 131 -7.95 17.67 5.11
N ASP A 132 -8.07 18.83 5.77
CA ASP A 132 -7.65 19.02 7.16
C ASP A 132 -8.42 18.09 8.10
N ALA A 133 -9.72 17.91 7.89
CA ALA A 133 -10.53 16.96 8.65
C ALA A 133 -10.05 15.52 8.47
N ALA A 134 -9.84 15.05 7.24
CA ALA A 134 -9.37 13.70 6.97
C ALA A 134 -7.98 13.43 7.56
N VAL A 135 -7.05 14.40 7.44
CA VAL A 135 -5.70 14.30 8.00
C VAL A 135 -5.74 14.24 9.52
N ARG A 136 -6.59 15.06 10.16
CA ARG A 136 -6.78 15.04 11.61
C ARG A 136 -7.35 13.70 12.07
N ASP A 137 -8.38 13.18 11.41
CA ASP A 137 -9.00 11.91 11.77
C ASP A 137 -7.99 10.75 11.66
N TRP A 138 -7.19 10.74 10.59
CA TRP A 138 -6.08 9.79 10.43
C TRP A 138 -5.03 9.92 11.54
N ARG A 139 -4.49 11.12 11.78
CA ARG A 139 -3.45 11.34 12.80
C ARG A 139 -3.94 11.06 14.22
N SER A 140 -5.22 11.30 14.49
CA SER A 140 -5.82 10.96 15.78
C SER A 140 -5.95 9.45 15.99
N ALA A 141 -6.26 8.68 14.94
CA ALA A 141 -6.34 7.23 15.01
C ALA A 141 -4.95 6.56 15.02
N HIS A 142 -3.95 7.19 14.37
CA HIS A 142 -2.60 6.64 14.19
C HIS A 142 -1.51 7.68 14.52
N PRO A 143 -1.34 8.06 15.79
CA PRO A 143 -0.43 9.14 16.19
C PRO A 143 1.05 8.83 15.96
N THR A 144 1.42 7.54 15.93
CA THR A 144 2.81 7.09 15.71
C THR A 144 3.12 6.78 14.24
N SER A 145 2.22 7.13 13.31
CA SER A 145 2.42 6.87 11.89
C SER A 145 3.67 7.54 11.34
N THR A 146 4.44 6.78 10.58
CA THR A 146 5.64 7.24 9.85
C THR A 146 5.35 7.69 8.42
N LEU A 147 4.10 7.57 7.95
CA LEU A 147 3.75 7.99 6.59
C LEU A 147 3.88 9.53 6.45
N PRO A 148 4.32 10.01 5.27
CA PRO A 148 4.46 11.43 5.01
C PRO A 148 3.09 12.12 4.99
N ASP A 149 3.05 13.45 5.17
CA ASP A 149 1.81 14.21 5.01
C ASP A 149 1.14 13.91 3.65
N PRO A 150 -0.16 13.58 3.60
CA PRO A 150 -0.89 13.30 2.36
C PRO A 150 -0.71 14.37 1.28
N ARG A 151 -0.53 15.64 1.66
CA ARG A 151 -0.30 16.75 0.73
C ARG A 151 1.03 16.61 -0.03
N ASN A 152 2.03 16.00 0.59
CA ASN A 152 3.34 15.77 -0.02
C ASN A 152 3.38 14.46 -0.82
N ALA A 153 2.51 13.50 -0.49
CA ALA A 153 2.39 12.23 -1.19
C ALA A 153 1.64 12.38 -2.52
N ALA A 154 0.60 13.22 -2.56
CA ALA A 154 -0.24 13.43 -3.74
C ALA A 154 0.45 14.17 -4.90
N THR A 155 1.59 14.82 -4.65
CA THR A 155 2.34 15.62 -5.63
C THR A 155 3.46 14.86 -6.36
N LYS A 156 3.62 13.55 -6.10
CA LYS A 156 4.58 12.68 -6.76
C LYS A 156 3.92 11.82 -7.82
#